data_AF-A0A183DL44-F1
#
_entry.id   AF-A0A183DL44-F1
#
_cell.length_a   1.000
_cell.length_b   1.000
_cell.length_c   1.000
_cell.angle_alpha   90.00
_cell.angle_beta   90.00
_cell.angle_gamma   90.00
#
_symmetry.space_group_name_H-M   'P 1'
#
loop_
_entity.id
_entity.type
_entity.pdbx_description
1 polymer ?
#
loop_
_entity_poly.entity_id
_entity_poly.type
_entity_poly.pdbx_seq_one_letter_code
_entity_poly.pdbx_strand_id
1 'polypeptide(L)'
;LAASCRLVESQGNVAKDPLIFWFNGGPGCSSIQGLLLAFGPFHVKNDGKTLVKNIYSWNKLASIVVIESLPGVGYSYEISEEEYPYSDDKQVFILWGIFLMLIEKNFHEGKV
;
A
#
# COMPACT_ATOMS: atom_id res chain seq x y z
N LEU A 1 8.57 14.01 2.15
CA LEU A 1 8.37 12.57 1.88
C LEU A 1 7.51 12.40 0.63
N ALA A 2 7.97 11.63 -0.35
CA ALA A 2 7.14 11.09 -1.41
C ALA A 2 6.76 9.64 -1.06
N ALA A 3 5.51 9.42 -0.64
CA ALA A 3 5.03 8.09 -0.29
C ALA A 3 4.55 7.34 -1.54
N SER A 4 5.01 6.10 -1.72
CA SER A 4 4.52 5.22 -2.76
C SER A 4 3.30 4.44 -2.26
N CYS A 5 2.18 4.63 -2.95
CA CYS A 5 0.95 3.87 -2.75
C CYS A 5 0.60 3.08 -4.02
N ARG A 6 -0.06 1.94 -3.87
CA ARG A 6 -0.62 1.15 -4.97
C ARG A 6 -2.04 0.73 -4.62
N LEU A 7 -2.99 1.09 -5.47
CA LEU A 7 -4.37 0.62 -5.38
C LEU A 7 -4.54 -0.64 -6.22
N VAL A 8 -5.18 -1.65 -5.64
CA VAL A 8 -5.70 -2.81 -6.35
C VAL A 8 -7.20 -2.85 -6.11
N GLU A 9 -7.98 -2.57 -7.15
CA GLU A 9 -9.43 -2.52 -7.06
C GLU A 9 -10.05 -3.90 -6.80
N SER A 10 -11.24 -3.91 -6.20
CA SER A 10 -12.01 -5.13 -6.03
C SER A 10 -12.35 -5.78 -7.37
N GLN A 11 -12.24 -7.11 -7.46
CA GLN A 11 -12.74 -7.91 -8.58
C GLN A 11 -14.26 -8.11 -8.51
N GLY A 12 -14.89 -7.77 -7.37
CA GLY A 12 -16.33 -7.83 -7.15
C GLY A 12 -17.02 -6.54 -7.59
N ASN A 13 -17.60 -5.82 -6.65
CA ASN A 13 -18.22 -4.52 -6.88
C ASN A 13 -17.37 -3.41 -6.25
N VAL A 14 -16.53 -2.77 -7.05
CA VAL A 14 -15.60 -1.70 -6.61
C VAL A 14 -16.31 -0.59 -5.83
N ALA A 15 -17.58 -0.28 -6.14
CA ALA A 15 -18.34 0.80 -5.49
C ALA A 15 -19.03 0.38 -4.18
N LYS A 16 -19.08 -0.91 -3.85
CA LYS A 16 -19.74 -1.42 -2.63
C LYS A 16 -18.81 -2.20 -1.72
N ASP A 17 -17.78 -2.80 -2.28
CA ASP A 17 -16.82 -3.60 -1.55
C ASP A 17 -15.92 -2.68 -0.70
N PRO A 18 -15.51 -3.13 0.50
CA PRO A 18 -14.73 -2.32 1.42
C PRO A 18 -13.37 -1.91 0.86
N LEU A 19 -12.82 -0.83 1.40
CA LEU A 19 -11.45 -0.39 1.19
C LEU A 19 -10.57 -0.87 2.35
N ILE A 20 -9.47 -1.55 2.04
CA ILE A 20 -8.47 -2.01 3.00
C ILE A 20 -7.19 -1.20 2.80
N PHE A 21 -6.66 -0.62 3.87
CA PHE A 21 -5.30 -0.08 3.89
C PHE A 21 -4.34 -1.14 4.43
N TRP A 22 -3.29 -1.45 3.67
CA TRP A 22 -2.29 -2.43 4.05
C TRP A 22 -0.89 -1.83 4.07
N PHE A 23 -0.15 -2.10 5.14
CA PHE A 23 1.29 -1.83 5.23
C PHE A 23 1.97 -2.95 6.02
N ASN A 24 3.17 -3.34 5.58
CA ASN A 24 4.00 -4.30 6.30
C ASN A 24 4.79 -3.62 7.44
N GLY A 25 5.22 -4.44 8.39
CA GLY A 25 6.05 -4.02 9.51
C GLY A 25 7.56 -4.11 9.22
N GLY A 26 8.31 -4.77 10.11
CA GLY A 26 9.76 -4.91 10.03
C GLY A 26 10.44 -4.37 11.28
N PRO A 27 10.62 -3.05 11.40
CA PRO A 27 10.23 -1.94 10.50
C PRO A 27 11.03 -1.88 9.19
N GLY A 28 10.49 -1.17 8.18
CA GLY A 28 11.18 -0.90 6.92
C GLY A 28 10.98 -1.93 5.80
N CYS A 29 10.16 -2.96 6.02
CA CYS A 29 9.86 -3.94 4.97
C CYS A 29 8.87 -3.37 3.96
N SER A 30 9.10 -3.69 2.67
CA SER A 30 8.20 -3.29 1.60
C SER A 30 6.83 -3.97 1.74
N SER A 31 5.77 -3.19 1.60
CA SER A 31 4.38 -3.66 1.58
C SER A 31 4.02 -4.35 0.27
N ILE A 32 4.73 -4.04 -0.82
CA ILE A 32 4.63 -4.77 -2.09
C ILE A 32 5.00 -6.24 -1.91
N GLN A 33 5.83 -6.59 -0.93
CA GLN A 33 6.09 -7.99 -0.58
C GLN A 33 4.79 -8.70 -0.17
N GLY A 34 3.95 -8.09 0.65
CA GLY A 34 2.65 -8.65 1.03
C GLY A 34 1.72 -8.80 -0.17
N LEU A 35 1.73 -7.80 -1.07
CA LEU A 35 0.97 -7.84 -2.31
C LEU A 35 1.41 -9.01 -3.23
N LEU A 36 2.71 -9.22 -3.41
CA LEU A 36 3.23 -10.21 -4.36
C LEU A 36 3.47 -11.60 -3.77
N LEU A 37 3.48 -11.77 -2.45
CA LEU A 37 3.80 -13.05 -1.81
C LEU A 37 2.72 -13.57 -0.87
N ALA A 38 1.74 -12.75 -0.48
CA ALA A 38 0.69 -13.15 0.44
C ALA A 38 -0.71 -12.99 -0.18
N PHE A 39 -1.26 -11.79 -0.18
CA PHE A 39 -2.71 -11.58 -0.34
C PHE A 39 -3.12 -10.94 -1.67
N GLY A 40 -2.19 -10.45 -2.49
CA GLY A 40 -2.53 -9.74 -3.71
C GLY A 40 -3.03 -10.66 -4.84
N PRO A 41 -3.45 -10.06 -5.97
CA PRO A 41 -4.07 -10.76 -7.10
C PRO A 41 -3.11 -11.71 -7.82
N PHE A 42 -1.81 -11.48 -7.68
CA PHE A 42 -0.77 -12.28 -8.31
C PHE A 42 0.35 -12.58 -7.33
N HIS A 43 0.92 -13.78 -7.45
CA HIS A 43 2.19 -14.13 -6.83
C HIS A 43 3.32 -14.13 -7.84
N VAL A 44 4.51 -13.68 -7.42
CA VAL A 44 5.72 -13.82 -8.23
C VAL A 44 6.30 -15.22 -8.08
N LYS A 45 6.66 -15.86 -9.19
CA LYS A 45 7.36 -17.16 -9.17
C LYS A 45 8.84 -16.99 -8.81
N ASN A 46 9.49 -18.10 -8.47
CA ASN A 46 10.91 -18.16 -8.15
C ASN A 46 11.83 -17.71 -9.31
N ASP A 47 11.33 -17.66 -10.55
CA ASP A 47 12.08 -17.11 -11.69
C ASP A 47 12.21 -15.57 -11.65
N GLY A 48 11.51 -14.92 -10.72
CA GLY A 48 11.49 -13.46 -10.53
C GLY A 48 10.84 -12.69 -11.69
N LYS A 49 10.18 -13.37 -12.63
CA LYS A 49 9.69 -12.78 -13.89
C LYS A 49 8.25 -13.14 -14.20
N THR A 50 7.78 -14.29 -13.74
CA THR A 50 6.43 -14.78 -14.01
C THR A 50 5.49 -14.45 -12.86
N LEU A 51 4.33 -13.88 -13.18
CA LEU A 51 3.22 -13.70 -12.25
C LEU A 51 2.19 -14.82 -12.43
N VAL A 52 1.69 -15.38 -11.32
CA VAL A 52 0.60 -16.35 -11.30
C VAL A 52 -0.59 -15.80 -10.54
N LYS A 53 -1.80 -16.05 -11.04
CA LYS A 53 -3.01 -15.57 -10.39
C LYS A 53 -3.20 -16.24 -9.03
N ASN A 54 -3.43 -15.44 -8.00
CA ASN A 54 -3.79 -15.91 -6.67
C ASN A 54 -5.32 -16.09 -6.59
N ILE A 55 -5.77 -17.35 -6.52
CA ILE A 55 -7.21 -17.65 -6.41
C ILE A 55 -7.80 -17.30 -5.04
N TYR A 56 -6.97 -16.99 -4.04
CA TYR A 56 -7.37 -16.56 -2.70
C TYR A 56 -7.05 -15.09 -2.45
N SER A 57 -6.87 -14.30 -3.51
CA SER A 57 -6.57 -12.87 -3.39
C SER A 57 -7.63 -12.15 -2.56
N TRP A 58 -7.19 -11.30 -1.64
CA TRP A 58 -8.09 -10.47 -0.83
C TRP A 58 -8.86 -9.48 -1.70
N ASN A 59 -8.30 -9.06 -2.84
CA ASN A 59 -8.99 -8.13 -3.73
C ASN A 59 -10.18 -8.76 -4.47
N LYS A 60 -10.55 -10.01 -4.17
CA LYS A 60 -11.82 -10.59 -4.63
C LYS A 60 -13.04 -9.94 -3.99
N LEU A 61 -12.89 -9.37 -2.80
CA LEU A 61 -13.99 -8.83 -1.99
C LEU A 61 -13.70 -7.45 -1.42
N ALA A 62 -12.62 -6.79 -1.86
CA ALA A 62 -12.19 -5.49 -1.35
C ALA A 62 -11.29 -4.78 -2.35
N SER A 63 -11.32 -3.45 -2.36
CA SER A 63 -10.23 -2.65 -2.91
C SER A 63 -9.14 -2.53 -1.85
N ILE A 64 -7.87 -2.60 -2.25
CA ILE A 64 -6.73 -2.59 -1.31
C ILE A 64 -5.74 -1.50 -1.71
N VAL A 65 -5.45 -0.60 -0.78
CA VAL A 65 -4.35 0.38 -0.91
C VAL A 65 -3.15 -0.15 -0.14
N VAL A 66 -2.11 -0.51 -0.87
CA VAL A 66 -0.82 -0.94 -0.33
C VAL A 66 0.08 0.27 -0.18
N ILE A 67 0.61 0.50 1.02
CA ILE A 67 1.39 1.69 1.38
C ILE A 67 2.80 1.27 1.76
N GLU A 68 3.80 1.80 1.05
CA GLU A 68 5.20 1.76 1.49
C GLU A 68 5.39 2.82 2.59
N SER A 69 5.29 2.39 3.85
CA SER A 69 5.27 3.29 5.02
C SER A 69 6.70 3.61 5.46
N LEU A 70 7.02 4.91 5.48
CA LEU A 70 8.32 5.55 5.78
C LEU A 70 9.19 5.89 4.54
N PRO A 71 10.02 6.97 4.61
CA PRO A 71 11.04 7.22 3.61
C PRO A 71 12.01 6.05 3.49
N GLY A 72 12.51 5.75 2.28
CA GLY A 72 13.48 4.69 2.04
C GLY A 72 12.90 3.27 1.96
N VAL A 73 11.62 3.08 2.27
CA VAL A 73 10.97 1.77 2.14
C VAL A 73 10.50 1.55 0.70
N GLY A 74 11.13 0.57 0.04
CA GLY A 74 10.86 0.19 -1.34
C GLY A 74 10.94 1.36 -2.31
N TYR A 75 9.79 1.86 -2.76
CA TYR A 75 9.70 2.99 -3.69
C TYR A 75 9.33 4.33 -3.03
N SER A 76 9.12 4.37 -1.71
CA SER A 76 8.97 5.62 -0.97
C SER A 76 10.34 6.26 -0.75
N TYR A 77 10.44 7.57 -0.96
CA TYR A 77 11.72 8.28 -0.86
C TYR A 77 11.59 9.62 -0.16
N GLU A 78 12.71 10.05 0.43
CA GLU A 78 12.83 11.35 1.05
C GLU A 78 13.17 12.43 0.01
N ILE A 79 12.57 13.61 0.17
CA ILE A 79 12.83 14.75 -0.71
C ILE A 79 13.84 15.70 -0.04
N SER A 80 13.86 15.73 1.29
CA SER A 80 14.83 16.46 2.11
C SER A 80 16.19 15.74 2.11
N GLU A 81 17.25 16.52 2.20
CA GLU A 81 18.61 16.02 2.45
C GLU A 81 18.88 15.84 3.96
N GLU A 82 17.97 16.29 4.81
CA GLU A 82 18.03 16.07 6.26
C GLU A 82 17.82 14.59 6.56
N GLU A 83 18.57 14.07 7.53
CA GLU A 83 18.34 12.72 8.04
C GLU A 83 16.97 12.65 8.70
N TYR A 84 16.18 11.62 8.34
CA TYR A 84 14.91 11.35 9.00
C TYR A 84 15.10 10.39 10.18
N PRO A 85 15.16 10.85 11.45
CA PRO A 85 15.28 9.93 12.56
C PRO A 85 13.96 9.17 12.71
N TYR A 86 14.01 7.85 12.50
CA TYR A 86 12.87 6.95 12.60
C TYR A 86 12.39 6.81 14.06
N SER A 87 11.08 6.90 14.27
CA SER A 87 10.42 6.55 15.53
C SER A 87 8.98 6.10 15.28
N ASP A 88 8.39 5.39 16.24
CA ASP A 88 7.00 4.92 16.13
C ASP A 88 6.01 6.09 16.02
N ASP A 89 6.21 7.16 16.80
CA ASP A 89 5.39 8.38 16.74
C ASP A 89 5.40 9.00 15.33
N LYS A 90 6.58 9.05 14.71
CA LYS A 90 6.76 9.56 13.35
C LYS A 90 6.13 8.65 12.31
N GLN A 91 6.20 7.34 12.50
CA GLN A 91 5.52 6.38 11.63
C GLN A 91 4.00 6.55 11.68
N VAL A 92 3.42 6.70 12.88
CA VAL A 92 2.00 6.99 13.05
C VAL A 92 1.62 8.31 12.38
N PHE A 93 2.41 9.36 12.58
CA PHE A 93 2.18 10.67 11.96
C PHE A 93 2.18 10.60 10.42
N ILE A 94 3.13 9.86 9.83
CA ILE A 94 3.18 9.64 8.38
C ILE A 94 1.96 8.87 7.89
N LEU A 95 1.61 7.75 8.53
CA LEU A 95 0.46 6.93 8.14
C LEU A 95 -0.84 7.73 8.21
N TRP A 96 -1.01 8.54 9.26
CA TRP A 96 -2.15 9.43 9.41
C TRP A 96 -2.20 10.48 8.30
N GLY A 97 -1.07 11.12 7.98
CA GLY A 97 -0.99 12.07 6.86
C GLY A 97 -1.33 11.45 5.51
N ILE A 98 -0.84 10.22 5.24
CA ILE A 98 -1.18 9.48 4.02
C ILE A 98 -2.68 9.18 3.97
N PHE A 99 -3.25 8.72 5.07
CA PHE A 99 -4.68 8.45 5.18
C PHE A 99 -5.52 9.69 4.86
N LEU A 100 -5.22 10.83 5.50
CA LEU A 100 -5.92 12.10 5.23
C LEU A 100 -5.80 12.53 3.77
N MET A 101 -4.59 12.51 3.21
CA MET A 101 -4.37 12.86 1.79
C MET A 101 -5.18 11.98 0.84
N LEU A 102 -5.28 10.68 1.12
CA LEU A 102 -6.02 9.74 0.27
C LEU A 102 -7.53 9.92 0.42
N ILE A 103 -8.03 10.20 1.61
CA ILE A 103 -9.46 10.48 1.82
C ILE A 103 -9.83 11.81 1.17
N GLU A 104 -9.09 12.89 1.43
CA GLU A 104 -9.41 14.22 0.89
C GLU A 104 -9.40 14.25 -0.64
N LYS A 105 -8.39 13.65 -1.28
CA LYS A 105 -8.32 13.61 -2.74
C LYS A 105 -9.46 12.82 -3.39
N ASN A 106 -9.96 11.76 -2.73
CA ASN A 106 -10.97 10.88 -3.33
C ASN A 106 -12.42 11.23 -2.90
N PHE A 107 -12.63 11.86 -1.74
CA PHE A 107 -13.94 12.34 -1.31
C PHE A 107 -14.37 13.60 -2.06
N HIS A 108 -13.45 14.49 -2.44
CA HIS A 108 -13.80 15.65 -3.26
C HIS A 108 -14.16 15.28 -4.72
N GLU A 109 -13.73 14.12 -5.20
CA GLU A 109 -14.06 13.62 -6.55
C GLU A 109 -15.26 12.66 -6.58
N GLY A 110 -15.88 12.33 -5.44
CA GLY A 110 -17.07 11.47 -5.38
C GLY A 110 -16.85 10.03 -5.88
N LYS A 111 -15.63 9.48 -5.71
CA LYS A 111 -15.23 8.15 -6.22
C LYS A 111 -15.21 7.03 -5.18
N VAL A 112 -15.83 7.25 -4.01
CA VAL A 112 -16.08 6.23 -2.98
C VAL A 112 -17.50 6.38 -2.48
#